data_AF-A0A895ANS2-F1
#
_entry.id   AF-A0A895ANS2-F1
#
_cell.length_a   1.000
_cell.length_b   1.000
_cell.length_c   1.000
_cell.angle_alpha   90.00
_cell.angle_beta   90.00
_cell.angle_gamma   90.00
#
_symmetry.space_group_name_H-M   'P 1'
#
loop_
_entity.id
_entity.type
_entity.pdbx_description
1 polymer ?
#
loop_
_entity_poly.entity_id
_entity_poly.type
_entity_poly.pdbx_seq_one_letter_code
_entity_poly.pdbx_strand_id
1 'polypeptide(L)'
;MAGDLFAGLDGGFDALQRRASRIVEVLRGTAVDVPPYDPQAHGPLVEFDGVADYEEVDRYWVNAPYAFVFIGFDAESDTHYYHVVEPHLDDFEQTVLDQLYDDIRDALIYDATTDPDDREAVLIAQMQRLLSEYSIDVTPNAFHRLFYYLHRTFEGFEKLDPVMQDPHIEDVSCDGYGLPLFVYHTDYTDIETNITYEQQELDSFVVRLAQQSGRHISIGDPVTETTLPDGSRAELALGEEVTPRGSAFTIRKYSEEPFTPATLVDYDTFSLDQMAYLWLAIESNKSLLFAGGTASGKTTSMNAVSMFVPPRAKILTIEDTRELALYHDNWLSSVTRGADGGGGDTITMYDLLRSALRHRPEYIIVGEVRGEEAMTLFQAMNTGHTTYSTMHADSVQTVINRLENDPINVPRAMIQSLDILCVQTLTHVGDERVRRSSVIAEIEGIDQRTGDLDYSTAFEWDPTRDDFEQRDSNVLDEIQDERGWSRSDLLRELRNRKRVLQYLVEQDVTDYRRFTALINEYYAQPERVVARVTDALDSDVAAAAPGVVE
;
A
#
# COMPACT_ATOMS: atom_id res chain seq x y z
N MET A 1 -20.41 70.22 58.82
CA MET A 1 -21.26 70.73 57.74
C MET A 1 -20.38 71.02 56.52
N ALA A 2 -19.81 69.97 55.93
CA ALA A 2 -19.05 70.03 54.69
C ALA A 2 -19.00 68.58 54.20
N GLY A 3 -19.87 68.26 53.26
CA GLY A 3 -20.13 66.89 52.83
C GLY A 3 -21.36 66.90 51.95
N ASP A 4 -21.17 67.35 50.71
CA ASP A 4 -21.91 66.97 49.50
C ASP A 4 -21.73 68.08 48.48
N LEU A 5 -20.83 67.87 47.52
CA LEU A 5 -20.84 68.51 46.19
C LEU A 5 -19.69 68.04 45.28
N PHE A 6 -19.25 66.78 45.34
CA PHE A 6 -18.40 66.18 44.28
C PHE A 6 -18.59 64.67 44.22
N ALA A 7 -19.73 64.22 43.70
CA ALA A 7 -19.99 62.82 43.35
C ALA A 7 -20.92 62.80 42.14
N GLY A 8 -20.36 62.91 40.93
CA GLY A 8 -21.20 62.96 39.73
C GLY A 8 -20.49 62.96 38.37
N LEU A 9 -19.19 62.67 38.28
CA LEU A 9 -18.48 62.69 36.99
C LEU A 9 -17.59 61.46 36.69
N ASP A 10 -17.42 60.50 37.61
CA ASP A 10 -16.53 59.33 37.37
C ASP A 10 -17.24 58.09 36.79
N GLY A 11 -18.59 58.04 36.79
CA GLY A 11 -19.32 56.88 36.25
C GLY A 11 -19.50 56.88 34.73
N GLY A 12 -19.29 58.03 34.07
CA GLY A 12 -19.51 58.19 32.63
C GLY A 12 -18.34 57.71 31.77
N PHE A 13 -17.11 57.88 32.25
CA PHE A 13 -15.89 57.55 31.50
C PHE A 13 -15.63 56.04 31.43
N ASP A 14 -15.86 55.30 32.51
CA ASP A 14 -15.71 53.84 32.57
C ASP A 14 -16.80 53.08 31.79
N ALA A 15 -17.99 53.66 31.67
CA ALA A 15 -19.08 53.12 30.85
C ALA A 15 -18.85 53.40 29.35
N LEU A 16 -18.28 54.57 29.02
CA LEU A 16 -17.86 54.91 27.66
C LEU A 16 -16.62 54.12 27.22
N GLN A 17 -15.65 53.87 28.10
CA GLN A 17 -14.49 53.03 27.79
C GLN A 17 -14.89 51.57 27.55
N ARG A 18 -15.84 51.02 28.34
CA ARG A 18 -16.36 49.66 28.14
C ARG A 18 -17.28 49.52 26.92
N ARG A 19 -18.00 50.59 26.54
CA ARG A 19 -18.76 50.63 25.28
C ARG A 19 -17.85 50.85 24.07
N ALA A 20 -16.81 51.67 24.20
CA ALA A 20 -15.84 51.91 23.15
C ALA A 20 -14.94 50.69 22.94
N SER A 21 -14.55 49.94 23.98
CA SER A 21 -13.81 48.68 23.84
C SER A 21 -14.65 47.62 23.14
N ARG A 22 -15.94 47.47 23.49
CA ARG A 22 -16.87 46.57 22.78
C ARG A 22 -17.16 47.01 21.34
N ILE A 23 -17.24 48.31 21.07
CA ILE A 23 -17.43 48.83 19.70
C ILE A 23 -16.14 48.69 18.88
N VAL A 24 -14.97 48.77 19.51
CA VAL A 24 -13.66 48.54 18.86
C VAL A 24 -13.38 47.04 18.65
N GLU A 25 -13.86 46.15 19.52
CA GLU A 25 -13.88 44.69 19.30
C GLU A 25 -14.87 44.28 18.20
N VAL A 26 -16.02 44.96 18.08
CA VAL A 26 -16.98 44.72 17.00
C VAL A 26 -16.54 45.34 15.65
N LEU A 27 -15.65 46.34 15.66
CA LEU A 27 -15.13 47.00 14.44
C LEU A 27 -13.76 46.50 13.98
N ARG A 28 -12.99 45.83 14.84
CA ARG A 28 -11.89 44.98 14.40
C ARG A 28 -12.50 43.63 14.08
N GLY A 29 -12.71 43.33 12.80
CA GLY A 29 -12.96 41.95 12.40
C GLY A 29 -11.94 41.08 13.14
N THR A 30 -12.43 40.15 13.95
CA THR A 30 -11.61 39.17 14.65
C THR A 30 -10.93 38.34 13.58
N ALA A 31 -9.77 38.78 13.13
CA ALA A 31 -8.90 37.94 12.35
C ALA A 31 -8.48 36.83 13.30
N VAL A 32 -9.05 35.64 13.11
CA VAL A 32 -8.62 34.43 13.81
C VAL A 32 -7.20 34.13 13.33
N ASP A 33 -6.22 34.72 14.01
CA ASP A 33 -4.79 34.52 13.75
C ASP A 33 -4.38 33.19 14.39
N VAL A 34 -4.33 32.15 13.57
CA VAL A 34 -3.94 30.81 14.03
C VAL A 34 -2.48 30.57 13.64
N PRO A 35 -1.53 30.62 14.59
CA PRO A 35 -0.17 30.22 14.31
C PRO A 35 -0.14 28.70 14.00
N PRO A 36 0.88 28.22 13.26
CA PRO A 36 1.12 26.79 13.14
C PRO A 36 1.11 26.11 14.51
N TYR A 37 0.57 24.89 14.58
CA TYR A 37 0.53 24.16 15.84
C TYR A 37 1.94 23.96 16.41
N ASP A 38 2.16 24.45 17.64
CA ASP A 38 3.37 24.22 18.43
C ASP A 38 3.00 23.42 19.68
N PRO A 39 3.40 22.13 19.77
CA PRO A 39 3.12 21.30 20.94
C PRO A 39 3.65 21.89 22.26
N GLN A 40 4.74 22.67 22.23
CA GLN A 40 5.32 23.26 23.44
C GLN A 40 4.52 24.46 23.93
N ALA A 41 3.94 25.23 23.00
CA ALA A 41 3.16 26.42 23.33
C ALA A 41 1.69 26.08 23.62
N HIS A 42 1.13 25.10 22.92
CA HIS A 42 -0.30 24.82 22.93
C HIS A 42 -0.68 23.59 23.77
N GLY A 43 0.27 22.71 24.12
CA GLY A 43 -0.03 21.45 24.82
C GLY A 43 -0.63 20.39 23.88
N PRO A 44 -0.91 19.15 24.36
CA PRO A 44 -1.34 18.06 23.50
C PRO A 44 -2.78 18.26 22.98
N LEU A 45 -3.03 17.87 21.72
CA LEU A 45 -4.38 17.83 21.15
C LEU A 45 -5.19 16.60 21.61
N VAL A 46 -4.48 15.55 22.04
CA VAL A 46 -5.05 14.25 22.39
C VAL A 46 -4.63 13.88 23.81
N GLU A 47 -5.60 13.45 24.62
CA GLU A 47 -5.38 12.91 25.97
C GLU A 47 -5.92 11.48 26.01
N PHE A 48 -5.15 10.54 26.57
CA PHE A 48 -5.52 9.14 26.61
C PHE A 48 -4.80 8.40 27.73
N ASP A 49 -5.58 7.76 28.59
CA ASP A 49 -5.10 7.06 29.80
C ASP A 49 -5.05 5.53 29.62
N GLY A 50 -5.32 5.01 28.42
CA GLY A 50 -5.43 3.57 28.13
C GLY A 50 -6.88 3.08 28.02
N VAL A 51 -7.04 1.82 27.63
CA VAL A 51 -8.33 1.12 27.62
C VAL A 51 -8.39 0.19 28.84
N ALA A 52 -9.50 0.25 29.60
CA ALA A 52 -9.69 -0.66 30.73
C ALA A 52 -9.67 -2.11 30.26
N ASP A 53 -9.12 -3.01 31.09
CA ASP A 53 -9.02 -4.45 30.85
C ASP A 53 -8.03 -4.87 29.74
N TYR A 54 -7.33 -3.93 29.11
CA TYR A 54 -6.27 -4.21 28.14
C TYR A 54 -4.90 -3.74 28.65
N GLU A 55 -3.88 -4.58 28.49
CA GLU A 55 -2.49 -4.20 28.70
C GLU A 55 -1.92 -3.58 27.41
N GLU A 56 -1.23 -2.44 27.51
CA GLU A 56 -0.60 -1.79 26.35
C GLU A 56 0.56 -2.63 25.82
N VAL A 57 0.45 -3.07 24.57
CA VAL A 57 1.52 -3.77 23.86
C VAL A 57 2.31 -2.79 23.00
N ASP A 58 1.61 -1.88 22.30
CA ASP A 58 2.24 -0.93 21.38
C ASP A 58 1.45 0.38 21.26
N ARG A 59 2.17 1.43 20.86
CA ARG A 59 1.61 2.76 20.63
C ARG A 59 2.44 3.53 19.60
N TYR A 60 1.80 3.93 18.51
CA TYR A 60 2.48 4.69 17.45
C TYR A 60 1.55 5.70 16.77
N TRP A 61 2.14 6.77 16.24
CA TRP A 61 1.42 7.81 15.52
C TRP A 61 1.05 7.35 14.11
N VAL A 62 -0.18 7.66 13.69
CA VAL A 62 -0.64 7.45 12.31
C VAL A 62 -0.91 8.78 11.60
N ASN A 63 -1.31 9.81 12.36
CA ASN A 63 -1.49 11.16 11.87
C ASN A 63 -1.04 12.17 12.93
N ALA A 64 0.27 12.29 13.16
CA ALA A 64 0.79 13.19 14.18
C ALA A 64 0.51 14.65 13.82
N PRO A 65 0.03 15.50 14.76
CA PRO A 65 -0.19 15.26 16.19
C PRO A 65 -1.64 14.91 16.57
N TYR A 66 -2.48 14.55 15.60
CA TYR A 66 -3.93 14.40 15.74
C TYR A 66 -4.37 13.00 16.16
N ALA A 67 -3.80 11.94 15.60
CA ALA A 67 -4.24 10.58 15.86
C ALA A 67 -3.07 9.60 16.00
N PHE A 68 -3.21 8.71 16.98
CA PHE A 68 -2.31 7.59 17.21
C PHE A 68 -3.11 6.33 17.52
N VAL A 69 -2.45 5.19 17.39
CA VAL A 69 -3.01 3.87 17.65
C VAL A 69 -2.49 3.36 18.98
N PHE A 70 -3.37 2.76 19.77
CA PHE A 70 -3.04 1.93 20.93
C PHE A 70 -3.36 0.48 20.59
N ILE A 71 -2.39 -0.41 20.76
CA ILE A 71 -2.60 -1.85 20.68
C ILE A 71 -2.69 -2.40 22.10
N GLY A 72 -3.88 -2.85 22.47
CA GLY A 72 -4.15 -3.50 23.75
C GLY A 72 -4.13 -5.02 23.61
N PHE A 73 -3.76 -5.71 24.68
CA PHE A 73 -3.89 -7.17 24.79
C PHE A 73 -4.71 -7.55 26.02
N ASP A 74 -5.73 -8.37 25.80
CA ASP A 74 -6.54 -8.95 26.87
C ASP A 74 -6.08 -10.40 27.14
N ALA A 75 -5.47 -10.60 28.32
CA ALA A 75 -4.96 -11.89 28.74
C ALA A 75 -6.07 -12.92 29.07
N GLU A 76 -7.32 -12.51 29.31
CA GLU A 76 -8.42 -13.45 29.56
C GLU A 76 -8.93 -14.08 28.26
N SER A 77 -9.01 -13.28 27.19
CA SER A 77 -9.48 -13.74 25.88
C SER A 77 -8.35 -14.15 24.92
N ASP A 78 -7.10 -13.83 25.23
CA ASP A 78 -5.92 -14.03 24.36
C ASP A 78 -6.08 -13.31 23.01
N THR A 79 -6.58 -12.06 23.06
CA THR A 79 -6.86 -11.26 21.86
C THR A 79 -6.24 -9.87 21.94
N HIS A 80 -5.85 -9.36 20.77
CA HIS A 80 -5.40 -7.99 20.59
C HIS A 80 -6.56 -7.07 20.21
N TYR A 81 -6.45 -5.80 20.60
CA TYR A 81 -7.45 -4.76 20.35
C TYR A 81 -6.80 -3.51 19.78
N TYR A 82 -7.31 -3.05 18.64
CA TYR A 82 -6.81 -1.88 17.93
C TYR A 82 -7.65 -0.65 18.29
N HIS A 83 -7.08 0.29 19.02
CA HIS A 83 -7.81 1.46 19.47
C HIS A 83 -7.25 2.73 18.83
N VAL A 84 -8.04 3.34 17.94
CA VAL A 84 -7.73 4.65 17.38
C VAL A 84 -8.05 5.72 18.42
N VAL A 85 -7.03 6.51 18.77
CA VAL A 85 -7.16 7.65 19.66
C VAL A 85 -7.13 8.93 18.85
N GLU A 86 -8.17 9.76 18.99
CA GLU A 86 -8.36 11.02 18.29
C GLU A 86 -8.64 12.17 19.28
N PRO A 87 -8.56 13.45 18.85
CA PRO A 87 -8.79 14.57 19.73
C PRO A 87 -10.26 14.63 20.18
N HIS A 88 -10.53 14.62 21.48
CA HIS A 88 -11.89 14.77 22.00
C HIS A 88 -12.43 16.19 21.73
N LEU A 89 -13.66 16.28 21.22
CA LEU A 89 -14.42 17.53 21.09
C LEU A 89 -15.44 17.65 22.23
N ASP A 90 -15.49 18.81 22.87
CA ASP A 90 -16.59 19.10 23.81
C ASP A 90 -17.91 19.41 23.08
N ASP A 91 -19.03 19.47 23.83
CA ASP A 91 -20.37 19.71 23.25
C ASP A 91 -20.45 21.01 22.42
N PHE A 92 -19.67 22.03 22.81
CA PHE A 92 -19.62 23.30 22.10
C PHE A 92 -18.83 23.15 20.79
N GLU A 93 -17.66 22.54 20.84
CA GLU A 93 -16.84 22.26 19.66
C GLU A 93 -17.58 21.35 18.67
N GLN A 94 -18.30 20.33 19.13
CA GLN A 94 -19.13 19.49 18.26
C GLN A 94 -20.21 20.30 17.55
N THR A 95 -20.91 21.18 18.28
CA THR A 95 -21.94 22.05 17.68
C THR A 95 -21.33 22.99 16.63
N VAL A 96 -20.14 23.52 16.90
CA VAL A 96 -19.40 24.38 15.96
C VAL A 96 -18.94 23.58 14.73
N LEU A 97 -18.44 22.35 14.92
CA LEU A 97 -18.02 21.47 13.84
C LEU A 97 -19.19 21.18 12.89
N ASP A 98 -20.35 20.80 13.42
CA ASP A 98 -21.54 20.47 12.62
C ASP A 98 -21.97 21.68 11.75
N GLN A 99 -22.00 22.88 12.35
CA GLN A 99 -22.33 24.12 11.64
C GLN A 99 -21.28 24.46 10.56
N LEU A 100 -19.99 24.33 10.89
CA LEU A 100 -18.90 24.55 9.93
C LEU A 100 -18.98 23.57 8.77
N TYR A 101 -19.27 22.30 9.04
CA TYR A 101 -19.38 21.27 8.01
C TYR A 101 -20.48 21.61 7.00
N ASP A 102 -21.69 21.96 7.47
CA ASP A 102 -22.80 22.31 6.59
C ASP A 102 -22.49 23.55 5.73
N ASP A 103 -21.94 24.61 6.33
CA ASP A 103 -21.66 25.87 5.63
C ASP A 103 -20.44 25.76 4.67
N ILE A 104 -19.42 24.96 5.02
CA ILE A 104 -18.27 24.69 4.13
C ILE A 104 -18.67 23.79 2.98
N ARG A 105 -19.49 22.75 3.22
CA ARG A 105 -19.98 21.85 2.17
C ARG A 105 -20.68 22.65 1.08
N ASP A 106 -21.56 23.56 1.46
CA ASP A 106 -22.28 24.41 0.52
C ASP A 106 -21.32 25.32 -0.26
N ALA A 107 -20.29 25.87 0.38
CA ALA A 107 -19.29 26.70 -0.30
C ALA A 107 -18.41 25.92 -1.30
N LEU A 108 -17.95 24.71 -0.93
CA LEU A 108 -17.07 23.88 -1.77
C LEU A 108 -17.78 23.34 -3.02
N ILE A 109 -19.09 23.09 -2.96
CA ILE A 109 -19.88 22.68 -4.14
C ILE A 109 -19.84 23.74 -5.25
N TYR A 110 -19.63 25.02 -4.90
CA TYR A 110 -19.60 26.13 -5.87
C TYR A 110 -18.20 26.46 -6.42
N ASP A 111 -17.11 25.93 -5.85
CA ASP A 111 -15.73 26.32 -6.18
C ASP A 111 -14.84 25.12 -6.61
N ALA A 112 -15.40 24.21 -7.42
CA ALA A 112 -14.81 22.95 -7.85
C ALA A 112 -13.60 23.05 -8.82
N THR A 113 -12.90 24.19 -8.88
CA THR A 113 -11.78 24.44 -9.81
C THR A 113 -10.41 24.62 -9.16
N THR A 114 -10.28 24.36 -7.86
CA THR A 114 -9.03 24.60 -7.12
C THR A 114 -8.03 23.45 -7.25
N ASP A 115 -6.75 23.79 -7.38
CA ASP A 115 -5.60 22.87 -7.41
C ASP A 115 -5.55 22.00 -6.15
N PRO A 116 -5.28 20.67 -6.24
CA PRO A 116 -5.10 19.80 -5.08
C PRO A 116 -4.16 20.35 -4.00
N ASP A 117 -3.05 20.97 -4.39
CA ASP A 117 -2.04 21.49 -3.45
C ASP A 117 -2.54 22.70 -2.62
N ASP A 118 -3.68 23.32 -3.01
CA ASP A 118 -4.26 24.49 -2.35
C ASP A 118 -5.48 24.15 -1.47
N ARG A 119 -5.97 22.90 -1.45
CA ARG A 119 -7.25 22.57 -0.79
C ARG A 119 -7.21 22.70 0.73
N GLU A 120 -6.13 22.26 1.36
CA GLU A 120 -5.92 22.43 2.79
C GLU A 120 -5.94 23.93 3.18
N ALA A 121 -5.22 24.75 2.41
CA ALA A 121 -5.17 26.19 2.61
C ALA A 121 -6.54 26.86 2.41
N VAL A 122 -7.32 26.39 1.43
CA VAL A 122 -8.71 26.83 1.23
C VAL A 122 -9.58 26.45 2.42
N LEU A 123 -9.48 25.22 2.93
CA LEU A 123 -10.25 24.76 4.07
C LEU A 123 -9.94 25.60 5.31
N ILE A 124 -8.66 25.85 5.59
CA ILE A 124 -8.21 26.73 6.68
C ILE A 124 -8.80 28.15 6.52
N ALA A 125 -8.71 28.73 5.32
CA ALA A 125 -9.21 30.08 5.06
C ALA A 125 -10.73 30.18 5.22
N GLN A 126 -11.48 29.18 4.75
CA GLN A 126 -12.93 29.14 4.90
C GLN A 126 -13.35 28.96 6.36
N MET A 127 -12.67 28.08 7.09
CA MET A 127 -12.89 27.89 8.51
C MET A 127 -12.64 29.18 9.31
N GLN A 128 -11.52 29.87 9.06
CA GLN A 128 -11.23 31.16 9.68
C GLN A 128 -12.31 32.22 9.38
N ARG A 129 -12.76 32.29 8.12
CA ARG A 129 -13.83 33.21 7.71
C ARG A 129 -15.13 32.93 8.46
N LEU A 130 -15.58 31.67 8.48
CA LEU A 130 -16.84 31.27 9.10
C LEU A 130 -16.81 31.46 10.62
N LEU A 131 -15.72 31.08 11.29
CA LEU A 131 -15.55 31.34 12.73
C LEU A 131 -15.64 32.83 13.06
N SER A 132 -15.03 33.68 12.22
CA SER A 132 -15.13 35.14 12.34
C SER A 132 -16.57 35.64 12.13
N GLU A 133 -17.28 35.09 11.13
CA GLU A 133 -18.68 35.44 10.85
C GLU A 133 -19.63 35.03 11.97
N TYR A 134 -19.41 33.86 12.58
CA TYR A 134 -20.15 33.41 13.75
C TYR A 134 -19.79 34.19 15.03
N SER A 135 -18.76 35.03 14.96
CA SER A 135 -18.19 35.74 16.13
C SER A 135 -17.75 34.77 17.23
N ILE A 136 -17.15 33.65 16.83
CA ILE A 136 -16.63 32.62 17.72
C ILE A 136 -15.11 32.74 17.79
N ASP A 137 -14.61 33.07 18.98
CA ASP A 137 -13.17 33.02 19.27
C ASP A 137 -12.80 31.61 19.78
N VAL A 138 -12.02 30.88 18.99
CA VAL A 138 -11.49 29.56 19.36
C VAL A 138 -10.04 29.67 19.83
N THR A 139 -9.64 28.79 20.75
CA THR A 139 -8.23 28.63 21.10
C THR A 139 -7.47 27.96 19.92
N PRO A 140 -6.14 28.10 19.82
CA PRO A 140 -5.37 27.38 18.80
C PRO A 140 -5.61 25.86 18.81
N ASN A 141 -5.71 25.23 20.00
CA ASN A 141 -6.03 23.80 20.10
C ASN A 141 -7.40 23.48 19.55
N ALA A 142 -8.42 24.22 19.97
CA ALA A 142 -9.79 24.04 19.48
C ALA A 142 -9.85 24.19 17.95
N PHE A 143 -9.13 25.17 17.40
CA PHE A 143 -9.00 25.32 15.95
C PHE A 143 -8.38 24.08 15.30
N HIS A 144 -7.24 23.60 15.80
CA HIS A 144 -6.59 22.42 15.22
C HIS A 144 -7.42 21.14 15.37
N ARG A 145 -8.17 20.97 16.46
CA ARG A 145 -9.13 19.86 16.62
C ARG A 145 -10.26 19.96 15.59
N LEU A 146 -10.92 21.10 15.47
CA LEU A 146 -11.98 21.30 14.48
C LEU A 146 -11.47 21.10 13.05
N PHE A 147 -10.29 21.65 12.75
CA PHE A 147 -9.63 21.49 11.45
C PHE A 147 -9.38 20.01 11.14
N TYR A 148 -8.86 19.22 12.10
CA TYR A 148 -8.66 17.79 11.93
C TYR A 148 -9.94 17.06 11.48
N TYR A 149 -11.06 17.29 12.18
CA TYR A 149 -12.34 16.67 11.85
C TYR A 149 -12.89 17.13 10.49
N LEU A 150 -12.74 18.42 10.14
CA LEU A 150 -13.15 18.92 8.83
C LEU A 150 -12.27 18.33 7.71
N HIS A 151 -10.96 18.30 7.91
CA HIS A 151 -9.99 17.79 6.94
C HIS A 151 -10.21 16.31 6.65
N ARG A 152 -10.30 15.46 7.68
CA ARG A 152 -10.56 14.03 7.50
C ARG A 152 -11.92 13.74 6.86
N THR A 153 -12.90 14.63 7.03
CA THR A 153 -14.22 14.46 6.41
C THR A 153 -14.23 14.92 4.95
N PHE A 154 -13.62 16.06 4.60
CA PHE A 154 -13.65 16.57 3.22
C PHE A 154 -12.60 15.95 2.30
N GLU A 155 -11.40 15.68 2.83
CA GLU A 155 -10.27 15.16 2.05
C GLU A 155 -9.93 13.71 2.39
N GLY A 156 -10.11 13.31 3.65
CA GLY A 156 -9.80 11.97 4.14
C GLY A 156 -10.95 10.97 4.05
N PHE A 157 -10.89 9.91 4.88
CA PHE A 157 -11.86 8.81 4.95
C PHE A 157 -12.76 8.83 6.19
N GLU A 158 -13.11 10.02 6.70
CA GLU A 158 -13.95 10.20 7.92
C GLU A 158 -13.38 9.44 9.13
N LYS A 159 -14.20 8.63 9.82
CA LYS A 159 -13.77 7.79 10.95
C LYS A 159 -12.68 6.78 10.57
N LEU A 160 -12.62 6.38 9.30
CA LEU A 160 -11.64 5.40 8.83
C LEU A 160 -10.27 6.04 8.53
N ASP A 161 -10.20 7.37 8.50
CA ASP A 161 -9.00 8.10 8.09
C ASP A 161 -7.72 7.68 8.83
N PRO A 162 -7.70 7.52 10.18
CA PRO A 162 -6.51 7.06 10.89
C PRO A 162 -6.07 5.64 10.48
N VAL A 163 -7.03 4.74 10.23
CA VAL A 163 -6.76 3.36 9.78
C VAL A 163 -6.20 3.35 8.36
N MET A 164 -6.73 4.22 7.48
CA MET A 164 -6.22 4.37 6.11
C MET A 164 -4.80 4.94 6.09
N GLN A 165 -4.43 5.79 7.06
CA GLN A 165 -3.08 6.33 7.19
C GLN A 165 -2.08 5.38 7.86
N ASP A 166 -2.54 4.32 8.52
CA ASP A 166 -1.67 3.39 9.25
C ASP A 166 -0.91 2.42 8.32
N PRO A 167 0.42 2.52 8.19
CA PRO A 167 1.19 1.66 7.29
C PRO A 167 1.18 0.17 7.68
N HIS A 168 0.79 -0.16 8.92
CA HIS A 168 0.77 -1.55 9.40
C HIS A 168 -0.52 -2.28 9.06
N ILE A 169 -1.54 -1.61 8.52
CA ILE A 169 -2.82 -2.20 8.14
C ILE A 169 -2.82 -2.57 6.65
N GLU A 170 -3.15 -3.83 6.33
CA GLU A 170 -3.28 -4.32 4.95
C GLU A 170 -4.73 -4.35 4.46
N ASP A 171 -5.65 -4.83 5.31
CA ASP A 171 -7.07 -5.01 4.98
C ASP A 171 -7.97 -4.42 6.08
N VAL A 172 -9.14 -3.90 5.71
CA VAL A 172 -10.17 -3.35 6.61
C VAL A 172 -11.51 -3.98 6.26
N SER A 173 -12.26 -4.45 7.25
CA SER A 173 -13.62 -4.99 7.07
C SER A 173 -14.63 -4.30 7.98
N CYS A 174 -15.73 -3.85 7.38
CA CYS A 174 -16.94 -3.41 8.06
C CYS A 174 -18.11 -4.30 7.62
N ASP A 175 -18.63 -5.09 8.57
CA ASP A 175 -19.57 -6.17 8.25
C ASP A 175 -21.06 -5.81 8.44
N GLY A 176 -21.37 -4.57 8.85
CA GLY A 176 -22.74 -4.14 9.10
C GLY A 176 -22.91 -3.05 10.17
N TYR A 177 -24.15 -2.68 10.44
CA TYR A 177 -24.50 -1.58 11.34
C TYR A 177 -24.21 -1.89 12.81
N GLY A 178 -23.63 -0.92 13.51
CA GLY A 178 -23.33 -0.99 14.95
C GLY A 178 -22.29 -2.05 15.32
N LEU A 179 -21.58 -2.60 14.33
CA LEU A 179 -20.52 -3.57 14.53
C LEU A 179 -19.16 -2.88 14.56
N PRO A 180 -18.23 -3.39 15.38
CA PRO A 180 -16.84 -2.95 15.31
C PRO A 180 -16.23 -3.34 13.97
N LEU A 181 -15.40 -2.45 13.43
CA LEU A 181 -14.56 -2.75 12.30
C LEU A 181 -13.47 -3.75 12.71
N PHE A 182 -13.07 -4.59 11.77
CA PHE A 182 -11.88 -5.44 11.87
C PHE A 182 -10.81 -4.93 10.91
N VAL A 183 -9.55 -5.06 11.32
CA VAL A 183 -8.40 -4.75 10.48
C VAL A 183 -7.42 -5.93 10.48
N TYR A 184 -6.75 -6.15 9.36
CA TYR A 184 -5.60 -7.05 9.28
C TYR A 184 -4.33 -6.23 9.51
N HIS A 185 -3.75 -6.35 10.70
CA HIS A 185 -2.49 -5.74 11.06
C HIS A 185 -1.32 -6.69 10.74
N THR A 186 -0.24 -6.16 10.20
CA THR A 186 0.97 -6.91 9.82
C THR A 186 1.54 -7.76 10.96
N ASP A 187 1.67 -7.18 12.17
CA ASP A 187 2.16 -7.90 13.36
C ASP A 187 1.09 -8.67 14.14
N TYR A 188 -0.13 -8.13 14.30
CA TYR A 188 -1.16 -8.67 15.20
C TYR A 188 -2.27 -9.45 14.48
N THR A 189 -2.23 -9.53 13.15
CA THR A 189 -3.23 -10.19 12.29
C THR A 189 -4.64 -9.59 12.41
N ASP A 190 -5.69 -10.40 12.38
CA ASP A 190 -7.09 -9.95 12.43
C ASP A 190 -7.45 -9.44 13.83
N ILE A 191 -7.63 -8.13 13.98
CA ILE A 191 -7.91 -7.47 15.26
C ILE A 191 -9.14 -6.56 15.19
N GLU A 192 -9.93 -6.56 16.25
CA GLU A 192 -11.13 -5.72 16.40
C GLU A 192 -10.74 -4.27 16.73
N THR A 193 -11.52 -3.31 16.22
CA THR A 193 -11.30 -1.87 16.46
C THR A 193 -12.39 -1.22 17.31
N ASN A 194 -12.11 -0.01 17.82
CA ASN A 194 -13.11 0.85 18.47
C ASN A 194 -14.06 1.58 17.51
N ILE A 195 -13.86 1.46 16.19
CA ILE A 195 -14.63 2.19 15.20
C ILE A 195 -15.92 1.42 14.89
N THR A 196 -17.06 2.10 15.03
CA THR A 196 -18.37 1.60 14.62
C THR A 196 -19.11 2.64 13.77
N TYR A 197 -20.01 2.14 12.92
CA TYR A 197 -20.91 2.97 12.12
C TYR A 197 -22.36 2.65 12.43
N GLU A 198 -23.16 3.68 12.69
CA GLU A 198 -24.61 3.55 12.76
C GLU A 198 -25.23 3.46 11.36
N GLN A 199 -26.48 3.03 11.27
CA GLN A 199 -27.13 2.75 9.98
C GLN A 199 -27.02 3.88 8.95
N GLN A 200 -27.46 5.09 9.30
CA GLN A 200 -27.46 6.23 8.37
C GLN A 200 -26.05 6.68 7.99
N GLU A 201 -25.11 6.51 8.91
CA GLU A 201 -23.72 6.87 8.73
C GLU A 201 -23.05 5.92 7.75
N LEU A 202 -23.21 4.60 7.95
CA LEU A 202 -22.61 3.58 7.09
C LEU A 202 -23.17 3.65 5.66
N ASP A 203 -24.49 3.83 5.52
CA ASP A 203 -25.12 3.97 4.22
C ASP A 203 -24.57 5.18 3.46
N SER A 204 -24.44 6.32 4.15
CA SER A 204 -23.89 7.55 3.56
C SER A 204 -22.42 7.39 3.19
N PHE A 205 -21.64 6.73 4.04
CA PHE A 205 -20.22 6.48 3.82
C PHE A 205 -19.97 5.56 2.63
N VAL A 206 -20.69 4.44 2.52
CA VAL A 206 -20.61 3.52 1.37
C VAL A 206 -20.97 4.22 0.06
N VAL A 207 -22.05 5.02 0.05
CA VAL A 207 -22.43 5.81 -1.13
C VAL A 207 -21.34 6.81 -1.50
N ARG A 208 -20.71 7.45 -0.50
CA ARG A 208 -19.63 8.42 -0.70
C ARG A 208 -18.39 7.77 -1.30
N LEU A 209 -17.95 6.61 -0.78
CA LEU A 209 -16.79 5.87 -1.30
C LEU A 209 -17.00 5.48 -2.77
N ALA A 210 -18.20 5.01 -3.12
CA ALA A 210 -18.56 4.70 -4.50
C ALA A 210 -18.45 5.95 -5.40
N GLN A 211 -19.03 7.07 -4.97
CA GLN A 211 -19.03 8.33 -5.73
C GLN A 211 -17.64 8.93 -5.91
N GLN A 212 -16.80 8.94 -4.86
CA GLN A 212 -15.41 9.40 -4.93
C GLN A 212 -14.59 8.61 -5.96
N SER A 213 -14.95 7.35 -6.15
CA SER A 213 -14.32 6.46 -7.11
C SER A 213 -14.98 6.47 -8.51
N GLY A 214 -15.90 7.42 -8.76
CA GLY A 214 -16.61 7.54 -10.03
C GLY A 214 -17.64 6.44 -10.30
N ARG A 215 -18.05 5.69 -9.27
CA ARG A 215 -19.07 4.63 -9.34
C ARG A 215 -20.39 5.10 -8.74
N HIS A 216 -21.45 4.37 -9.08
CA HIS A 216 -22.76 4.55 -8.50
C HIS A 216 -23.18 3.25 -7.81
N ILE A 217 -23.75 3.38 -6.62
CA ILE A 217 -24.33 2.27 -5.87
C ILE A 217 -25.77 2.65 -5.50
N SER A 218 -26.68 1.69 -5.54
CA SER A 218 -28.10 1.94 -5.26
C SER A 218 -28.79 0.68 -4.75
N ILE A 219 -30.01 0.79 -4.22
CA ILE A 219 -30.77 -0.40 -3.79
C ILE A 219 -31.02 -1.37 -4.96
N GLY A 220 -31.14 -0.86 -6.19
CA GLY A 220 -31.32 -1.70 -7.39
C GLY A 220 -30.03 -2.33 -7.91
N ASP A 221 -28.88 -1.80 -7.50
CA ASP A 221 -27.53 -2.29 -7.82
C ASP A 221 -26.65 -2.14 -6.58
N PRO A 222 -26.82 -3.04 -5.58
CA PRO A 222 -26.35 -2.80 -4.22
C PRO A 222 -24.92 -3.26 -3.98
N VAL A 223 -24.21 -3.80 -4.98
CA VAL A 223 -22.81 -4.24 -4.83
C VAL A 223 -21.97 -3.57 -5.90
N THR A 224 -20.82 -3.02 -5.52
CA THR A 224 -19.88 -2.47 -6.48
C THR A 224 -18.43 -2.68 -6.02
N GLU A 225 -17.59 -3.06 -6.97
CA GLU A 225 -16.14 -3.11 -6.80
C GLU A 225 -15.53 -1.83 -7.37
N THR A 226 -14.60 -1.22 -6.62
CA THR A 226 -13.98 0.04 -7.04
C THR A 226 -12.55 0.22 -6.53
N THR A 227 -11.88 1.25 -7.06
CA THR A 227 -10.57 1.71 -6.61
C THR A 227 -10.73 3.09 -5.99
N LEU A 228 -10.34 3.21 -4.72
CA LEU A 228 -10.40 4.45 -3.94
C LEU A 228 -9.35 5.47 -4.42
N PRO A 229 -9.47 6.75 -4.06
CA PRO A 229 -8.56 7.81 -4.52
C PRO A 229 -7.08 7.58 -4.18
N ASP A 230 -6.79 6.87 -3.09
CA ASP A 230 -5.44 6.47 -2.64
C ASP A 230 -4.90 5.24 -3.39
N GLY A 231 -5.69 4.64 -4.28
CA GLY A 231 -5.35 3.42 -5.03
C GLY A 231 -5.83 2.12 -4.37
N SER A 232 -6.36 2.18 -3.15
CA SER A 232 -6.86 1.01 -2.42
C SER A 232 -8.06 0.38 -3.12
N ARG A 233 -8.18 -0.95 -3.07
CA ARG A 233 -9.32 -1.68 -3.65
C ARG A 233 -10.44 -1.75 -2.62
N ALA A 234 -11.68 -1.49 -3.02
CA ALA A 234 -12.85 -1.59 -2.15
C ALA A 234 -13.95 -2.44 -2.79
N GLU A 235 -14.48 -3.38 -2.02
CA GLU A 235 -15.75 -4.04 -2.27
C GLU A 235 -16.81 -3.35 -1.40
N LEU A 236 -17.87 -2.84 -2.01
CA LEU A 236 -18.90 -2.07 -1.33
C LEU A 236 -20.27 -2.73 -1.48
N ALA A 237 -21.04 -2.79 -0.39
CA ALA A 237 -22.40 -3.29 -0.37
C ALA A 237 -23.34 -2.29 0.33
N LEU A 238 -24.48 -1.96 -0.28
CA LEU A 238 -25.46 -1.00 0.23
C LEU A 238 -26.76 -1.69 0.68
N GLY A 239 -27.19 -1.33 1.89
CA GLY A 239 -28.45 -1.74 2.47
C GLY A 239 -28.47 -3.20 2.93
N GLU A 240 -29.67 -3.76 3.09
CA GLU A 240 -29.88 -5.12 3.59
C GLU A 240 -30.23 -6.15 2.50
N GLU A 241 -30.28 -5.71 1.23
CA GLU A 241 -30.76 -6.54 0.10
C GLU A 241 -29.86 -7.77 -0.13
N VAL A 242 -28.55 -7.58 0.00
CA VAL A 242 -27.52 -8.61 -0.24
C VAL A 242 -26.65 -8.88 0.99
N THR A 243 -26.71 -7.99 1.99
CA THR A 243 -25.94 -8.04 3.24
C THR A 243 -26.90 -7.92 4.43
N PRO A 244 -27.36 -9.02 5.05
CA PRO A 244 -28.44 -9.00 6.04
C PRO A 244 -28.18 -8.19 7.32
N ARG A 245 -26.92 -7.79 7.57
CA ARG A 245 -26.51 -6.98 8.72
C ARG A 245 -26.41 -5.49 8.39
N GLY A 246 -26.78 -5.10 7.18
CA GLY A 246 -26.69 -3.74 6.68
C GLY A 246 -25.65 -3.55 5.59
N SER A 247 -25.44 -2.30 5.20
CA SER A 247 -24.31 -1.90 4.34
C SER A 247 -23.00 -2.44 4.90
N ALA A 248 -22.06 -2.75 4.01
CA ALA A 248 -20.77 -3.32 4.37
C ALA A 248 -19.70 -2.86 3.39
N PHE A 249 -18.44 -2.89 3.82
CA PHE A 249 -17.31 -2.68 2.92
C PHE A 249 -16.10 -3.50 3.34
N THR A 250 -15.30 -3.89 2.35
CA THR A 250 -13.96 -4.45 2.57
C THR A 250 -12.97 -3.65 1.74
N ILE A 251 -11.94 -3.10 2.38
CA ILE A 251 -10.89 -2.31 1.73
C ILE A 251 -9.58 -3.06 1.87
N ARG A 252 -8.93 -3.31 0.73
CA ARG A 252 -7.55 -3.79 0.65
C ARG A 252 -6.66 -2.60 0.32
N LYS A 253 -5.81 -2.21 1.26
CA LYS A 253 -4.99 -1.01 1.15
C LYS A 253 -3.94 -1.16 0.06
N TYR A 254 -3.75 -0.10 -0.71
CA TYR A 254 -2.61 0.01 -1.60
C TYR A 254 -1.37 0.37 -0.78
N SER A 255 -0.29 -0.39 -0.93
CA SER A 255 1.00 -0.05 -0.33
C SER A 255 1.84 0.73 -1.35
N GLU A 256 2.17 1.98 -1.03
CA GLU A 256 3.07 2.80 -1.86
C GLU A 256 4.53 2.34 -1.77
N GLU A 257 4.89 1.64 -0.69
CA GLU A 257 6.26 1.17 -0.45
C GLU A 257 6.38 -0.32 -0.81
N PRO A 258 6.86 -0.65 -2.03
CA PRO A 258 7.04 -2.03 -2.43
C PRO A 258 8.16 -2.69 -1.63
N PHE A 259 7.94 -3.93 -1.21
CA PHE A 259 9.01 -4.78 -0.69
C PHE A 259 10.15 -4.89 -1.69
N THR A 260 11.38 -4.73 -1.20
CA THR A 260 12.58 -4.92 -2.03
C THR A 260 12.97 -6.40 -2.08
N PRO A 261 13.72 -6.83 -3.12
CA PRO A 261 14.35 -8.14 -3.11
C PRO A 261 15.20 -8.42 -1.87
N ALA A 262 15.85 -7.40 -1.28
CA ALA A 262 16.60 -7.56 -0.03
C ALA A 262 15.66 -7.89 1.13
N THR A 263 14.52 -7.20 1.26
CA THR A 263 13.52 -7.48 2.29
C THR A 263 12.93 -8.89 2.15
N LEU A 264 12.68 -9.37 0.93
CA LEU A 264 12.20 -10.75 0.72
C LEU A 264 13.25 -11.82 1.07
N VAL A 265 14.54 -11.49 0.98
CA VAL A 265 15.61 -12.36 1.47
C VAL A 265 15.70 -12.31 2.99
N ASP A 266 15.59 -11.12 3.58
CA ASP A 266 15.60 -10.93 5.04
C ASP A 266 14.44 -11.68 5.74
N TYR A 267 13.27 -11.74 5.10
CA TYR A 267 12.11 -12.51 5.58
C TYR A 267 12.19 -14.01 5.30
N ASP A 268 13.33 -14.51 4.80
CA ASP A 268 13.53 -15.88 4.35
C ASP A 268 12.50 -16.36 3.31
N THR A 269 11.82 -15.43 2.61
CA THR A 269 10.87 -15.80 1.54
C THR A 269 11.62 -16.40 0.35
N PHE A 270 12.82 -15.88 0.09
CA PHE A 270 13.78 -16.40 -0.88
C PHE A 270 15.18 -16.46 -0.27
N SER A 271 15.97 -17.47 -0.65
CA SER A 271 17.40 -17.46 -0.39
C SER A 271 18.15 -16.44 -1.27
N LEU A 272 19.36 -16.06 -0.84
CA LEU A 272 20.29 -15.27 -1.67
C LEU A 272 20.59 -15.92 -3.02
N ASP A 273 20.66 -17.26 -3.08
CA ASP A 273 20.91 -18.00 -4.33
C ASP A 273 19.74 -17.86 -5.31
N GLN A 274 18.51 -18.04 -4.82
CA GLN A 274 17.29 -17.85 -5.64
C GLN A 274 17.23 -16.41 -6.15
N MET A 275 17.49 -15.42 -5.29
CA MET A 275 17.37 -14.02 -5.68
C MET A 275 18.46 -13.59 -6.68
N ALA A 276 19.69 -14.09 -6.52
CA ALA A 276 20.77 -13.86 -7.51
C ALA A 276 20.49 -14.56 -8.85
N TYR A 277 19.89 -15.75 -8.82
CA TYR A 277 19.41 -16.46 -10.01
C TYR A 277 18.32 -15.66 -10.74
N LEU A 278 17.28 -15.21 -10.02
CA LEU A 278 16.19 -14.41 -10.60
C LEU A 278 16.69 -13.09 -11.17
N TRP A 279 17.62 -12.41 -10.48
CA TRP A 279 18.25 -11.19 -11.01
C TRP A 279 18.93 -11.46 -12.35
N LEU A 280 19.78 -12.49 -12.44
CA LEU A 280 20.47 -12.81 -13.70
C LEU A 280 19.51 -13.22 -14.82
N ALA A 281 18.44 -13.96 -14.49
CA ALA A 281 17.41 -14.36 -15.44
C ALA A 281 16.64 -13.14 -16.00
N ILE A 282 16.24 -12.21 -15.14
CA ILE A 282 15.52 -10.98 -15.51
C ILE A 282 16.37 -10.07 -16.40
N GLU A 283 17.65 -9.89 -16.05
CA GLU A 283 18.61 -9.18 -16.91
C GLU A 283 18.76 -9.84 -18.28
N SER A 284 18.59 -11.15 -18.34
CA SER A 284 18.74 -11.96 -19.55
C SER A 284 17.39 -12.22 -20.24
N ASN A 285 16.39 -11.37 -19.99
CA ASN A 285 15.11 -11.35 -20.69
C ASN A 285 14.27 -12.63 -20.55
N LYS A 286 14.51 -13.44 -19.51
CA LYS A 286 13.71 -14.63 -19.22
C LYS A 286 12.33 -14.20 -18.70
N SER A 287 11.27 -14.86 -19.15
CA SER A 287 9.88 -14.66 -18.74
C SER A 287 9.56 -15.46 -17.48
N LEU A 288 8.78 -14.85 -16.57
CA LEU A 288 8.49 -15.39 -15.25
C LEU A 288 6.97 -15.47 -15.03
N LEU A 289 6.52 -16.54 -14.40
CA LEU A 289 5.16 -16.66 -13.87
C LEU A 289 5.24 -16.95 -12.38
N PHE A 290 4.53 -16.18 -11.57
CA PHE A 290 4.40 -16.41 -10.13
C PHE A 290 3.07 -17.08 -9.83
N ALA A 291 3.10 -18.24 -9.18
CA ALA A 291 1.94 -19.01 -8.80
C ALA A 291 1.78 -19.09 -7.29
N GLY A 292 0.60 -19.45 -6.80
CA GLY A 292 0.31 -19.64 -5.38
C GLY A 292 -1.13 -19.31 -4.99
N GLY A 293 -1.50 -19.67 -3.76
CA GLY A 293 -2.80 -19.36 -3.17
C GLY A 293 -3.08 -17.86 -3.01
N THR A 294 -4.26 -17.52 -2.48
CA THR A 294 -4.56 -16.14 -2.07
C THR A 294 -3.63 -15.72 -0.93
N ALA A 295 -3.19 -14.46 -0.93
CA ALA A 295 -2.29 -13.88 0.07
C ALA A 295 -0.90 -14.54 0.20
N SER A 296 -0.50 -15.42 -0.72
CA SER A 296 0.81 -16.09 -0.69
C SER A 296 1.99 -15.20 -1.10
N GLY A 297 1.76 -13.94 -1.49
CA GLY A 297 2.83 -13.00 -1.86
C GLY A 297 3.26 -13.04 -3.34
N LYS A 298 2.40 -13.51 -4.26
CA LYS A 298 2.69 -13.55 -5.71
C LYS A 298 3.01 -12.16 -6.29
N THR A 299 2.06 -11.22 -6.18
CA THR A 299 2.22 -9.86 -6.69
C THR A 299 3.38 -9.16 -5.99
N THR A 300 3.54 -9.36 -4.67
CA THR A 300 4.67 -8.84 -3.89
C THR A 300 6.02 -9.33 -4.43
N SER A 301 6.15 -10.63 -4.67
CA SER A 301 7.39 -11.22 -5.22
C SER A 301 7.66 -10.71 -6.63
N MET A 302 6.63 -10.66 -7.49
CA MET A 302 6.74 -10.14 -8.85
C MET A 302 7.16 -8.65 -8.86
N ASN A 303 6.56 -7.83 -8.00
CA ASN A 303 6.87 -6.40 -7.88
C ASN A 303 8.33 -6.20 -7.40
N ALA A 304 8.75 -6.94 -6.37
CA ALA A 304 10.11 -6.88 -5.85
C ALA A 304 11.14 -7.26 -6.91
N VAL A 305 11.01 -8.41 -7.58
CA VAL A 305 12.00 -8.84 -8.58
C VAL A 305 11.99 -7.95 -9.83
N SER A 306 10.88 -7.27 -10.12
CA SER A 306 10.81 -6.30 -11.22
C SER A 306 11.76 -5.11 -11.01
N MET A 307 12.27 -4.88 -9.79
CA MET A 307 13.35 -3.91 -9.53
C MET A 307 14.70 -4.32 -10.16
N PHE A 308 14.85 -5.57 -10.59
CA PHE A 308 16.01 -6.02 -11.36
C PHE A 308 15.92 -5.69 -12.85
N VAL A 309 14.77 -5.23 -13.34
CA VAL A 309 14.62 -4.84 -14.75
C VAL A 309 15.62 -3.71 -15.07
N PRO A 310 16.38 -3.81 -16.18
CA PRO A 310 17.40 -2.82 -16.52
C PRO A 310 16.81 -1.39 -16.64
N PRO A 311 17.46 -0.34 -16.11
CA PRO A 311 16.87 0.99 -15.88
C PRO A 311 16.43 1.77 -17.13
N ARG A 312 16.79 1.31 -18.32
CA ARG A 312 16.40 1.94 -19.60
C ARG A 312 15.33 1.19 -20.34
N ALA A 313 14.94 0.01 -19.85
CA ALA A 313 14.02 -0.86 -20.52
C ALA A 313 12.62 -0.22 -20.60
N LYS A 314 11.88 -0.44 -21.69
CA LYS A 314 10.47 -0.03 -21.73
C LYS A 314 9.60 -1.05 -20.99
N ILE A 315 9.02 -0.65 -19.86
CA ILE A 315 8.09 -1.48 -19.09
C ILE A 315 6.65 -1.04 -19.35
N LEU A 316 5.75 -2.00 -19.50
CA LEU A 316 4.31 -1.77 -19.53
C LEU A 316 3.61 -2.71 -18.55
N THR A 317 2.87 -2.15 -17.58
CA THR A 317 2.04 -2.94 -16.64
C THR A 317 0.58 -2.91 -17.07
N ILE A 318 -0.11 -4.03 -16.89
CA ILE A 318 -1.54 -4.19 -17.18
C ILE A 318 -2.19 -4.89 -16.00
N GLU A 319 -3.15 -4.24 -15.35
CA GLU A 319 -3.75 -4.73 -14.12
C GLU A 319 -5.26 -4.49 -14.12
N ASP A 320 -6.02 -5.28 -13.36
CA ASP A 320 -7.44 -4.99 -13.11
C ASP A 320 -7.62 -3.86 -12.09
N THR A 321 -6.82 -3.92 -11.03
CA THR A 321 -6.65 -2.88 -10.03
C THR A 321 -5.16 -2.63 -9.88
N ARG A 322 -4.78 -1.38 -9.67
CA ARG A 322 -3.38 -1.01 -9.51
C ARG A 322 -2.82 -1.62 -8.22
N GLU A 323 -1.89 -2.55 -8.34
CA GLU A 323 -1.15 -3.17 -7.23
C GLU A 323 0.36 -2.99 -7.38
N LEU A 324 0.85 -2.84 -8.61
CA LEU A 324 2.27 -2.71 -8.91
C LEU A 324 2.78 -1.28 -8.70
N ALA A 325 3.83 -1.18 -7.90
CA ALA A 325 4.55 0.06 -7.59
C ALA A 325 6.00 -0.06 -8.08
N LEU A 326 6.23 0.19 -9.38
CA LEU A 326 7.57 0.07 -9.97
C LEU A 326 8.36 1.38 -9.86
N TYR A 327 9.57 1.32 -9.32
CA TYR A 327 10.50 2.43 -9.34
C TYR A 327 11.34 2.44 -10.62
N HIS A 328 10.70 2.76 -11.75
CA HIS A 328 11.32 2.73 -13.07
C HIS A 328 10.83 3.88 -13.97
N ASP A 329 11.75 4.69 -14.52
CA ASP A 329 11.44 5.90 -15.28
C ASP A 329 10.59 5.63 -16.55
N ASN A 330 10.99 4.64 -17.35
CA ASN A 330 10.34 4.35 -18.64
C ASN A 330 9.16 3.37 -18.49
N TRP A 331 8.27 3.62 -17.54
CA TRP A 331 7.12 2.77 -17.24
C TRP A 331 5.81 3.37 -17.78
N LEU A 332 4.96 2.54 -18.39
CA LEU A 332 3.57 2.87 -18.72
C LEU A 332 2.65 1.94 -17.94
N SER A 333 1.79 2.49 -17.08
CA SER A 333 0.79 1.73 -16.32
C SER A 333 -0.57 1.78 -16.99
N SER A 334 -1.21 0.62 -17.18
CA SER A 334 -2.55 0.50 -17.75
C SER A 334 -3.45 -0.30 -16.81
N VAL A 335 -4.68 0.16 -16.61
CA VAL A 335 -5.68 -0.50 -15.75
C VAL A 335 -6.95 -0.76 -16.56
N THR A 336 -7.62 -1.89 -16.33
CA THR A 336 -8.87 -2.23 -17.02
C THR A 336 -10.00 -1.27 -16.65
N ARG A 337 -11.05 -1.26 -17.47
CA ARG A 337 -12.26 -0.47 -17.20
C ARG A 337 -13.50 -1.35 -17.37
N GLY A 338 -14.18 -1.61 -16.26
CA GLY A 338 -15.46 -2.32 -16.25
C GLY A 338 -16.61 -1.53 -16.89
N ALA A 339 -17.71 -2.22 -17.20
CA ALA A 339 -18.89 -1.65 -17.88
C ALA A 339 -19.56 -0.51 -17.09
N ASP A 340 -19.52 -0.60 -15.76
CA ASP A 340 -20.23 0.33 -14.87
C ASP A 340 -19.42 1.62 -14.56
N GLY A 341 -18.23 1.76 -15.16
CA GLY A 341 -17.24 2.81 -14.87
C GLY A 341 -17.48 4.15 -15.59
N GLY A 342 -18.74 4.56 -15.78
CA GLY A 342 -19.05 5.91 -16.30
C GLY A 342 -19.41 6.00 -17.79
N GLY A 343 -20.12 5.01 -18.34
CA GLY A 343 -20.84 5.15 -19.62
C GLY A 343 -20.02 4.99 -20.91
N GLY A 344 -18.79 4.46 -20.82
CA GLY A 344 -17.97 4.06 -21.96
C GLY A 344 -17.89 2.53 -22.14
N ASP A 345 -17.35 2.08 -23.27
CA ASP A 345 -17.16 0.65 -23.54
C ASP A 345 -16.21 0.01 -22.51
N THR A 346 -16.47 -1.24 -22.14
CA THR A 346 -15.55 -2.07 -21.33
C THR A 346 -14.19 -2.16 -22.02
N ILE A 347 -13.10 -2.00 -21.26
CA ILE A 347 -11.73 -2.22 -21.72
C ILE A 347 -11.17 -3.37 -20.89
N THR A 348 -10.94 -4.52 -21.52
CA THR A 348 -10.43 -5.71 -20.83
C THR A 348 -8.90 -5.75 -20.80
N MET A 349 -8.31 -6.64 -19.99
CA MET A 349 -6.88 -6.90 -20.05
C MET A 349 -6.42 -7.32 -21.44
N TYR A 350 -7.24 -8.10 -22.15
CA TYR A 350 -6.98 -8.50 -23.53
C TYR A 350 -6.83 -7.28 -24.47
N ASP A 351 -7.72 -6.30 -24.36
CA ASP A 351 -7.63 -5.06 -25.16
C ASP A 351 -6.36 -4.27 -24.86
N LEU A 352 -6.02 -4.12 -23.58
CA LEU A 352 -4.82 -3.43 -23.12
C LEU A 352 -3.55 -4.15 -23.58
N LEU A 353 -3.53 -5.47 -23.51
CA LEU A 353 -2.36 -6.29 -23.88
C LEU A 353 -2.12 -6.25 -25.39
N ARG A 354 -3.18 -6.29 -26.19
CA ARG A 354 -3.09 -6.07 -27.64
C ARG A 354 -2.60 -4.65 -27.98
N SER A 355 -3.00 -3.64 -27.20
CA SER A 355 -2.50 -2.27 -27.35
C SER A 355 -1.02 -2.17 -26.96
N ALA A 356 -0.61 -2.83 -25.86
CA ALA A 356 0.73 -2.84 -25.32
C ALA A 356 1.79 -3.24 -26.35
N LEU A 357 1.50 -4.26 -27.17
CA LEU A 357 2.39 -4.71 -28.25
C LEU A 357 2.74 -3.61 -29.26
N ARG A 358 1.96 -2.53 -29.36
CA ARG A 358 2.24 -1.38 -30.24
C ARG A 358 3.17 -0.35 -29.60
N HIS A 359 3.33 -0.38 -28.28
CA HIS A 359 4.25 0.48 -27.56
C HIS A 359 5.71 0.00 -27.64
N ARG A 360 5.95 -1.17 -28.25
CA ARG A 360 7.27 -1.83 -28.32
C ARG A 360 7.93 -1.96 -26.94
N PRO A 361 7.23 -2.53 -25.94
CA PRO A 361 7.81 -2.77 -24.63
C PRO A 361 8.91 -3.82 -24.72
N GLU A 362 9.89 -3.74 -23.83
CA GLU A 362 10.85 -4.81 -23.57
C GLU A 362 10.27 -5.79 -22.54
N TYR A 363 9.59 -5.24 -21.52
CA TYR A 363 8.93 -6.01 -20.46
C TYR A 363 7.43 -5.70 -20.43
N ILE A 364 6.61 -6.74 -20.45
CA ILE A 364 5.16 -6.66 -20.24
C ILE A 364 4.82 -7.38 -18.94
N ILE A 365 4.29 -6.66 -17.96
CA ILE A 365 3.92 -7.22 -16.67
C ILE A 365 2.40 -7.20 -16.58
N VAL A 366 1.79 -8.38 -16.42
CA VAL A 366 0.35 -8.51 -16.23
C VAL A 366 0.11 -8.85 -14.76
N GLY A 367 -0.75 -8.11 -14.08
CA GLY A 367 -1.00 -8.29 -12.64
C GLY A 367 -1.36 -9.74 -12.29
N GLU A 368 -2.40 -10.27 -12.95
CA GLU A 368 -2.79 -11.66 -12.81
C GLU A 368 -3.46 -12.17 -14.09
N VAL A 369 -3.14 -13.39 -14.52
CA VAL A 369 -3.85 -14.08 -15.61
C VAL A 369 -4.88 -15.07 -15.07
N ARG A 370 -6.13 -14.91 -15.52
CA ARG A 370 -7.31 -15.67 -15.11
C ARG A 370 -8.12 -16.25 -16.28
N GLY A 371 -7.96 -15.70 -17.49
CA GLY A 371 -8.80 -16.01 -18.65
C GLY A 371 -8.12 -15.77 -20.00
N GLU A 372 -8.85 -15.17 -20.93
CA GLU A 372 -8.48 -15.06 -22.36
C GLU A 372 -7.20 -14.24 -22.61
N GLU A 373 -6.85 -13.33 -21.70
CA GLU A 373 -5.66 -12.50 -21.78
C GLU A 373 -4.36 -13.32 -21.72
N ALA A 374 -4.38 -14.50 -21.07
CA ALA A 374 -3.22 -15.40 -21.04
C ALA A 374 -2.79 -15.84 -22.45
N MET A 375 -3.71 -16.11 -23.37
CA MET A 375 -3.35 -16.43 -24.76
C MET A 375 -2.50 -15.33 -25.40
N THR A 376 -2.89 -14.08 -25.19
CA THR A 376 -2.18 -12.93 -25.77
C THR A 376 -0.84 -12.72 -25.07
N LEU A 377 -0.74 -13.04 -23.77
CA LEU A 377 0.50 -12.96 -23.01
C LEU A 377 1.52 -13.96 -23.53
N PHE A 378 1.13 -15.23 -23.70
CA PHE A 378 1.99 -16.26 -24.26
C PHE A 378 2.31 -16.01 -25.74
N GLN A 379 1.42 -15.37 -26.49
CA GLN A 379 1.74 -14.88 -27.84
C GLN A 379 2.81 -13.78 -27.79
N ALA A 380 2.75 -12.87 -26.82
CA ALA A 380 3.78 -11.85 -26.63
C ALA A 380 5.15 -12.47 -26.35
N MET A 381 5.21 -13.47 -25.46
CA MET A 381 6.42 -14.26 -25.19
C MET A 381 6.99 -14.87 -26.47
N ASN A 382 6.15 -15.57 -27.26
CA ASN A 382 6.54 -16.18 -28.54
C ASN A 382 7.06 -15.17 -29.58
N THR A 383 6.68 -13.89 -29.46
CA THR A 383 7.15 -12.83 -30.35
C THR A 383 8.36 -12.06 -29.81
N GLY A 384 8.96 -12.54 -28.72
CA GLY A 384 10.21 -12.04 -28.16
C GLY A 384 10.05 -10.92 -27.13
N HIS A 385 8.86 -10.74 -26.56
CA HIS A 385 8.67 -9.84 -25.41
C HIS A 385 8.93 -10.61 -24.13
N THR A 386 9.67 -10.03 -23.19
CA THR A 386 9.80 -10.61 -21.85
C THR A 386 8.54 -10.31 -21.08
N THR A 387 7.96 -11.32 -20.44
CA THR A 387 6.69 -11.13 -19.73
C THR A 387 6.72 -11.66 -18.32
N TYR A 388 6.09 -10.93 -17.40
CA TYR A 388 5.84 -11.35 -16.03
C TYR A 388 4.34 -11.40 -15.77
N SER A 389 3.90 -12.41 -15.01
CA SER A 389 2.53 -12.45 -14.55
C SER A 389 2.38 -13.23 -13.26
N THR A 390 1.20 -13.15 -12.66
CA THR A 390 0.79 -14.03 -11.57
C THR A 390 -0.40 -14.91 -11.94
N MET A 391 -0.56 -16.04 -11.25
CA MET A 391 -1.70 -16.94 -11.40
C MET A 391 -2.04 -17.60 -10.06
N HIS A 392 -3.32 -17.84 -9.79
CA HIS A 392 -3.71 -18.72 -8.68
C HIS A 392 -3.45 -20.20 -9.00
N ALA A 393 -2.51 -20.84 -8.32
CA ALA A 393 -2.26 -22.28 -8.44
C ALA A 393 -1.22 -22.72 -7.40
N ASP A 394 -1.45 -23.86 -6.73
CA ASP A 394 -0.60 -24.28 -5.61
C ASP A 394 0.57 -25.20 -6.00
N SER A 395 0.71 -25.51 -7.30
CA SER A 395 1.80 -26.35 -7.81
C SER A 395 2.09 -26.07 -9.29
N VAL A 396 3.27 -26.48 -9.76
CA VAL A 396 3.66 -26.41 -11.17
C VAL A 396 2.67 -27.14 -12.07
N GLN A 397 2.24 -28.35 -11.68
CA GLN A 397 1.27 -29.12 -12.45
C GLN A 397 -0.09 -28.43 -12.50
N THR A 398 -0.52 -27.80 -11.40
CA THR A 398 -1.78 -27.04 -11.38
C THR A 398 -1.71 -25.83 -12.31
N VAL A 399 -0.58 -25.13 -12.38
CA VAL A 399 -0.39 -24.01 -13.32
C VAL A 399 -0.53 -24.49 -14.76
N ILE A 400 0.22 -25.53 -15.15
CA ILE A 400 0.17 -26.09 -16.51
C ILE A 400 -1.26 -26.53 -16.86
N ASN A 401 -1.92 -27.24 -15.94
CA ASN A 401 -3.31 -27.68 -16.14
C ASN A 401 -4.29 -26.51 -16.30
N ARG A 402 -4.15 -25.43 -15.51
CA ARG A 402 -5.02 -24.24 -15.64
C ARG A 402 -4.76 -23.50 -16.95
N LEU A 403 -3.51 -23.39 -17.38
CA LEU A 403 -3.16 -22.76 -18.66
C LEU A 403 -3.76 -23.54 -19.84
N GLU A 404 -3.75 -24.87 -19.82
CA GLU A 404 -4.20 -25.69 -20.94
C GLU A 404 -5.72 -25.82 -21.08
N ASN A 405 -6.49 -25.55 -20.02
CA ASN A 405 -7.94 -25.81 -19.99
C ASN A 405 -8.75 -24.51 -19.90
N ASP A 406 -10.05 -24.61 -20.19
CA ASP A 406 -10.98 -23.50 -19.99
C ASP A 406 -10.96 -23.01 -18.53
N PRO A 407 -11.02 -21.69 -18.29
CA PRO A 407 -11.31 -20.62 -19.26
C PRO A 407 -10.09 -20.03 -20.00
N ILE A 408 -8.87 -20.55 -19.82
CA ILE A 408 -7.64 -19.96 -20.38
C ILE A 408 -7.28 -20.57 -21.75
N ASN A 409 -7.19 -21.90 -21.83
CA ASN A 409 -7.03 -22.68 -23.06
C ASN A 409 -5.82 -22.28 -23.96
N VAL A 410 -4.65 -22.05 -23.35
CA VAL A 410 -3.37 -21.79 -24.04
C VAL A 410 -2.79 -23.11 -24.60
N PRO A 411 -2.41 -23.18 -25.88
CA PRO A 411 -1.78 -24.36 -26.46
C PRO A 411 -0.44 -24.67 -25.80
N ARG A 412 -0.16 -25.95 -25.52
CA ARG A 412 1.12 -26.42 -24.96
C ARG A 412 2.36 -25.85 -25.65
N ALA A 413 2.33 -25.78 -26.97
CA ALA A 413 3.42 -25.24 -27.79
C ALA A 413 3.73 -23.75 -27.50
N MET A 414 2.74 -22.99 -27.01
CA MET A 414 2.96 -21.61 -26.56
C MET A 414 3.47 -21.55 -25.12
N ILE A 415 3.04 -22.47 -24.25
CA ILE A 415 3.48 -22.52 -22.84
C ILE A 415 5.00 -22.73 -22.73
N GLN A 416 5.60 -23.43 -23.69
CA GLN A 416 7.06 -23.60 -23.80
C GLN A 416 7.86 -22.29 -23.87
N SER A 417 7.22 -21.14 -24.13
CA SER A 417 7.88 -19.83 -24.13
C SER A 417 8.01 -19.18 -22.76
N LEU A 418 7.38 -19.76 -21.73
CA LEU A 418 7.65 -19.38 -20.35
C LEU A 418 9.00 -20.00 -19.96
N ASP A 419 9.90 -19.24 -19.35
CA ASP A 419 11.19 -19.78 -18.92
C ASP A 419 11.12 -20.30 -17.47
N ILE A 420 10.56 -19.49 -16.56
CA ILE A 420 10.60 -19.76 -15.11
C ILE A 420 9.20 -19.69 -14.51
N LEU A 421 8.87 -20.67 -13.68
CA LEU A 421 7.67 -20.71 -12.86
C LEU A 421 8.04 -20.76 -11.38
N CYS A 422 7.64 -19.74 -10.62
CA CYS A 422 7.90 -19.64 -9.18
C CYS A 422 6.60 -19.83 -8.39
N VAL A 423 6.52 -20.88 -7.58
CA VAL A 423 5.36 -21.16 -6.71
C VAL A 423 5.60 -20.58 -5.33
N GLN A 424 4.68 -19.74 -4.86
CA GLN A 424 4.67 -19.10 -3.55
C GLN A 424 3.66 -19.79 -2.64
N THR A 425 4.08 -20.06 -1.40
CA THR A 425 3.22 -20.67 -0.37
C THR A 425 3.12 -19.80 0.88
N LEU A 426 1.98 -19.89 1.55
CA LEU A 426 1.72 -19.30 2.87
C LEU A 426 1.50 -20.45 3.84
N THR A 427 2.40 -20.62 4.80
CA THR A 427 2.46 -21.79 5.69
C THR A 427 2.86 -21.36 7.09
N HIS A 428 2.97 -22.31 8.02
CA HIS A 428 3.51 -22.07 9.35
C HIS A 428 4.86 -22.77 9.50
N VAL A 429 5.83 -22.07 10.08
CA VAL A 429 7.11 -22.61 10.53
C VAL A 429 7.20 -22.32 12.03
N GLY A 430 7.12 -23.38 12.85
CA GLY A 430 6.88 -23.20 14.28
C GLY A 430 5.50 -22.59 14.53
N ASP A 431 5.46 -21.51 15.31
CA ASP A 431 4.24 -20.76 15.64
C ASP A 431 4.01 -19.55 14.72
N GLU A 432 4.92 -19.29 13.79
CA GLU A 432 4.88 -18.12 12.90
C GLU A 432 4.30 -18.46 11.54
N ARG A 433 3.46 -17.57 11.02
CA ARG A 433 2.90 -17.65 9.68
C ARG A 433 3.88 -16.99 8.70
N VAL A 434 4.43 -17.78 7.78
CA VAL A 434 5.50 -17.34 6.87
C VAL A 434 5.13 -17.55 5.40
N ARG A 435 5.71 -16.70 4.55
CA ARG A 435 5.65 -16.83 3.09
C ARG A 435 6.99 -17.40 2.59
N ARG A 436 6.93 -18.37 1.68
CA ARG A 436 8.11 -19.05 1.12
C ARG A 436 7.96 -19.29 -0.37
N SER A 437 9.04 -19.09 -1.13
CA SER A 437 9.17 -19.55 -2.51
C SER A 437 9.35 -21.07 -2.55
N SER A 438 8.25 -21.80 -2.57
CA SER A 438 8.26 -23.27 -2.41
C SER A 438 8.99 -23.99 -3.52
N VAL A 439 8.80 -23.58 -4.77
CA VAL A 439 9.41 -24.21 -5.95
C VAL A 439 9.75 -23.13 -6.98
N ILE A 440 10.96 -23.18 -7.53
CA ILE A 440 11.31 -22.49 -8.77
C ILE A 440 11.58 -23.57 -9.82
N ALA A 441 10.68 -23.66 -10.79
CA ALA A 441 10.75 -24.59 -11.90
C ALA A 441 11.15 -23.89 -13.20
N GLU A 442 11.88 -24.60 -14.03
CA GLU A 442 12.31 -24.17 -15.37
C GLU A 442 11.52 -24.98 -16.39
N ILE A 443 10.76 -24.30 -17.24
CA ILE A 443 10.01 -24.97 -18.30
C ILE A 443 10.99 -25.30 -19.41
N GLU A 444 10.98 -26.55 -19.86
CA GLU A 444 11.91 -27.02 -20.87
C GLU A 444 11.18 -27.13 -22.22
N GLY A 445 10.71 -28.33 -22.53
CA GLY A 445 10.12 -28.66 -23.81
C GLY A 445 8.86 -29.47 -23.65
N ILE A 446 8.44 -30.09 -24.75
CA ILE A 446 7.37 -31.08 -24.75
C ILE A 446 8.06 -32.43 -24.95
N ASP A 447 7.86 -33.37 -24.02
CA ASP A 447 8.33 -34.74 -24.16
C ASP A 447 7.70 -35.34 -25.42
N GLN A 448 8.53 -35.67 -26.42
CA GLN A 448 8.07 -36.21 -27.70
C GLN A 448 7.35 -37.56 -27.58
N ARG A 449 7.54 -38.27 -26.46
CA ARG A 449 6.94 -39.58 -26.19
C ARG A 449 5.58 -39.45 -25.51
N THR A 450 5.41 -38.55 -24.54
CA THR A 450 4.15 -38.38 -23.80
C THR A 450 3.28 -37.27 -24.36
N GLY A 451 3.88 -36.27 -25.00
CA GLY A 451 3.23 -35.02 -25.40
C GLY A 451 3.02 -34.05 -24.24
N ASP A 452 3.54 -34.36 -23.05
CA ASP A 452 3.45 -33.51 -21.86
C ASP A 452 4.54 -32.46 -21.83
N LEU A 453 4.23 -31.32 -21.21
CA LEU A 453 5.20 -30.27 -20.94
C LEU A 453 6.18 -30.78 -19.87
N ASP A 454 7.47 -30.75 -20.19
CA ASP A 454 8.55 -31.12 -19.28
C ASP A 454 9.09 -29.89 -18.56
N TYR A 455 9.50 -30.07 -17.32
CA TYR A 455 10.08 -29.02 -16.52
C TYR A 455 11.05 -29.63 -15.49
N SER A 456 12.09 -28.89 -15.16
CA SER A 456 13.01 -29.23 -14.07
C SER A 456 12.81 -28.27 -12.90
N THR A 457 13.28 -28.68 -11.72
CA THR A 457 13.23 -27.86 -10.51
C THR A 457 14.61 -27.30 -10.24
N ALA A 458 14.78 -25.99 -10.33
CA ALA A 458 16.03 -25.31 -10.01
C ALA A 458 16.18 -25.10 -8.50
N PHE A 459 15.08 -24.80 -7.81
CA PHE A 459 15.05 -24.63 -6.35
C PHE A 459 13.79 -25.24 -5.74
N GLU A 460 13.93 -25.84 -4.55
CA GLU A 460 12.83 -26.41 -3.78
C GLU A 460 13.02 -26.11 -2.28
N TRP A 461 11.97 -25.66 -1.62
CA TRP A 461 11.97 -25.38 -0.19
C TRP A 461 11.75 -26.66 0.63
N ASP A 462 12.57 -26.88 1.64
CA ASP A 462 12.43 -27.96 2.61
C ASP A 462 11.72 -27.45 3.88
N PRO A 463 10.44 -27.79 4.10
CA PRO A 463 9.67 -27.32 5.26
C PRO A 463 10.21 -27.83 6.60
N THR A 464 11.03 -28.89 6.61
CA THR A 464 11.55 -29.46 7.86
C THR A 464 12.75 -28.70 8.40
N ARG A 465 13.54 -28.09 7.51
CA ARG A 465 14.73 -27.31 7.85
C ARG A 465 14.53 -25.81 7.68
N ASP A 466 13.44 -25.41 7.02
CA ASP A 466 13.19 -24.05 6.55
C ASP A 466 14.37 -23.49 5.73
N ASP A 467 14.80 -24.27 4.74
CA ASP A 467 15.94 -23.96 3.87
C ASP A 467 15.62 -24.33 2.41
N PHE A 468 16.44 -23.88 1.47
CA PHE A 468 16.22 -24.08 0.04
C PHE A 468 17.29 -24.97 -0.57
N GLU A 469 16.86 -26.02 -1.26
CA GLU A 469 17.73 -26.90 -2.02
C GLU A 469 17.88 -26.39 -3.46
N GLN A 470 19.12 -26.16 -3.89
CA GLN A 470 19.45 -25.82 -5.27
C GLN A 470 19.79 -27.08 -6.08
N ARG A 471 19.33 -27.13 -7.33
CA ARG A 471 19.67 -28.15 -8.33
C ARG A 471 20.35 -27.51 -9.55
N ASP A 472 20.71 -28.34 -10.53
CA ASP A 472 21.21 -27.86 -11.82
C ASP A 472 20.13 -27.03 -12.54
N SER A 473 20.55 -26.07 -13.37
CA SER A 473 19.68 -25.10 -14.02
C SER A 473 20.01 -25.00 -15.51
N ASN A 474 19.03 -25.32 -16.35
CA ASN A 474 19.11 -25.19 -17.80
C ASN A 474 19.06 -23.71 -18.20
N VAL A 475 18.27 -22.89 -17.51
CA VAL A 475 18.19 -21.44 -17.77
C VAL A 475 19.55 -20.78 -17.58
N LEU A 476 20.32 -21.16 -16.55
CA LEU A 476 21.66 -20.63 -16.37
C LEU A 476 22.64 -21.12 -17.45
N ASP A 477 22.50 -22.36 -17.89
CA ASP A 477 23.31 -22.90 -19.00
C ASP A 477 23.00 -22.17 -20.32
N GLU A 478 21.73 -21.87 -20.60
CA GLU A 478 21.33 -21.05 -21.74
C GLU A 478 21.91 -19.63 -21.67
N ILE A 479 21.80 -18.98 -20.51
CA ILE A 479 22.37 -17.63 -20.30
C ILE A 479 23.89 -17.66 -20.50
N GLN A 480 24.56 -18.69 -20.00
CA GLN A 480 26.00 -18.88 -20.19
C GLN A 480 26.34 -18.94 -21.68
N ASP A 481 25.60 -19.72 -22.45
CA ASP A 481 25.83 -19.92 -23.88
C ASP A 481 25.53 -18.65 -24.69
N GLU A 482 24.39 -17.98 -24.43
CA GLU A 482 24.00 -16.73 -25.08
C GLU A 482 24.99 -15.60 -24.83
N ARG A 483 25.55 -15.53 -23.62
CA ARG A 483 26.56 -14.52 -23.25
C ARG A 483 27.98 -14.93 -23.67
N GLY A 484 28.19 -16.16 -24.12
CA GLY A 484 29.51 -16.69 -24.46
C GLY A 484 30.45 -16.79 -23.25
N TRP A 485 29.89 -17.04 -22.07
CA TRP A 485 30.62 -17.11 -20.81
C TRP A 485 31.26 -18.48 -20.58
N SER A 486 32.39 -18.50 -19.87
CA SER A 486 32.84 -19.75 -19.26
C SER A 486 32.03 -20.04 -18.00
N ARG A 487 32.02 -21.30 -17.55
CA ARG A 487 31.44 -21.67 -16.25
C ARG A 487 32.01 -20.84 -15.09
N SER A 488 33.28 -20.43 -15.18
CA SER A 488 33.90 -19.57 -14.17
C SER A 488 33.36 -18.15 -14.18
N ASP A 489 32.99 -17.63 -15.36
CA ASP A 489 32.38 -16.30 -15.50
C ASP A 489 30.95 -16.31 -14.93
N LEU A 490 30.15 -17.32 -15.28
CA LEU A 490 28.80 -17.50 -14.71
C LEU A 490 28.83 -17.55 -13.17
N LEU A 491 29.70 -18.41 -12.60
CA LEU A 491 29.83 -18.53 -11.16
C LEU A 491 30.35 -17.25 -10.49
N ARG A 492 31.16 -16.45 -11.21
CA ARG A 492 31.61 -15.13 -10.72
C ARG A 492 30.45 -14.14 -10.71
N GLU A 493 29.65 -14.10 -11.78
CA GLU A 493 28.50 -13.21 -11.89
C GLU A 493 27.41 -13.50 -10.86
N LEU A 494 27.11 -14.77 -10.59
CA LEU A 494 26.19 -15.17 -9.52
C LEU A 494 26.74 -14.76 -8.15
N ARG A 495 28.02 -15.04 -7.89
CA ARG A 495 28.68 -14.66 -6.62
C ARG A 495 28.65 -13.15 -6.39
N ASN A 496 28.92 -12.36 -7.43
CA ASN A 496 28.90 -10.89 -7.35
C ASN A 496 27.51 -10.38 -6.96
N ARG A 497 26.45 -10.88 -7.62
CA ARG A 497 25.06 -10.54 -7.29
C ARG A 497 24.69 -10.93 -5.87
N LYS A 498 25.06 -12.14 -5.43
CA LYS A 498 24.86 -12.58 -4.04
C LYS A 498 25.53 -11.65 -3.03
N ARG A 499 26.77 -11.21 -3.28
CA ARG A 499 27.45 -10.27 -2.36
C ARG A 499 26.75 -8.90 -2.31
N VAL A 500 26.26 -8.40 -3.44
CA VAL A 500 25.49 -7.15 -3.45
C VAL A 500 24.19 -7.29 -2.67
N LEU A 501 23.46 -8.38 -2.86
CA LEU A 501 22.22 -8.66 -2.13
C LEU A 501 22.49 -8.85 -0.63
N GLN A 502 23.51 -9.61 -0.26
CA GLN A 502 23.93 -9.79 1.13
C GLN A 502 24.27 -8.45 1.79
N TYR A 503 25.02 -7.59 1.11
CA TYR A 503 25.30 -6.25 1.61
C TYR A 503 24.03 -5.42 1.81
N LEU A 504 23.05 -5.50 0.92
CA LEU A 504 21.79 -4.78 1.07
C LEU A 504 20.98 -5.27 2.29
N VAL A 505 20.97 -6.58 2.53
CA VAL A 505 20.34 -7.20 3.71
C VAL A 505 21.06 -6.78 5.00
N GLU A 506 22.38 -6.95 5.08
CA GLU A 506 23.16 -6.63 6.28
C GLU A 506 23.15 -5.13 6.64
N GLN A 507 22.86 -4.25 5.67
CA GLN A 507 22.74 -2.81 5.87
C GLN A 507 21.28 -2.35 6.06
N ASP A 508 20.35 -3.29 6.22
CA ASP A 508 18.92 -3.05 6.43
C ASP A 508 18.33 -2.07 5.40
N VAL A 509 18.64 -2.31 4.12
CA VAL A 509 18.16 -1.47 3.02
C VAL A 509 16.76 -1.92 2.62
N THR A 510 15.76 -1.43 3.36
CA THR A 510 14.33 -1.65 3.09
C THR A 510 13.74 -0.63 2.12
N ASP A 511 14.33 0.57 2.02
CA ASP A 511 13.90 1.62 1.07
C ASP A 511 14.17 1.21 -0.39
N TYR A 512 13.10 1.12 -1.18
CA TYR A 512 13.16 0.77 -2.60
C TYR A 512 13.99 1.76 -3.41
N ARG A 513 14.04 3.05 -3.05
CA ARG A 513 14.82 4.05 -3.80
C ARG A 513 16.31 3.80 -3.64
N ARG A 514 16.76 3.59 -2.40
CA ARG A 514 18.14 3.23 -2.09
C ARG A 514 18.52 1.88 -2.71
N PHE A 515 17.62 0.89 -2.67
CA PHE A 515 17.82 -0.40 -3.34
C PHE A 515 18.05 -0.21 -4.84
N THR A 516 17.10 0.41 -5.56
CA THR A 516 17.19 0.59 -7.02
C THR A 516 18.38 1.45 -7.43
N ALA A 517 18.76 2.46 -6.62
CA ALA A 517 19.96 3.25 -6.88
C ALA A 517 21.24 2.40 -6.92
N LEU A 518 21.38 1.45 -5.98
CA LEU A 518 22.53 0.54 -5.95
C LEU A 518 22.50 -0.45 -7.14
N ILE A 519 21.34 -1.00 -7.48
CA ILE A 519 21.18 -1.88 -8.65
C ILE A 519 21.53 -1.15 -9.95
N ASN A 520 21.08 0.10 -10.10
CA ASN A 520 21.42 0.94 -11.25
C ASN A 520 22.92 1.25 -11.31
N GLU A 521 23.57 1.48 -10.16
CA GLU A 521 25.02 1.63 -10.09
C GLU A 521 25.73 0.32 -10.48
N TYR A 522 25.21 -0.84 -10.05
CA TYR A 522 25.76 -2.15 -10.43
C TYR A 522 25.70 -2.36 -11.94
N TYR A 523 24.56 -2.05 -12.58
CA TYR A 523 24.43 -2.10 -14.04
C TYR A 523 25.41 -1.17 -14.77
N ALA A 524 25.73 -0.02 -14.17
CA ALA A 524 26.64 0.95 -14.78
C ALA A 524 28.14 0.62 -14.53
N GLN A 525 28.49 0.15 -13.33
CA GLN A 525 29.85 -0.02 -12.84
C GLN A 525 29.96 -1.25 -11.92
N PRO A 526 29.79 -2.48 -12.43
CA PRO A 526 29.68 -3.68 -11.60
C PRO A 526 30.94 -3.93 -10.77
N GLU A 527 32.14 -3.82 -11.36
CA GLU A 527 33.41 -4.02 -10.65
C GLU A 527 33.59 -3.07 -9.46
N ARG A 528 33.18 -1.80 -9.62
CA ARG A 528 33.29 -0.79 -8.57
C ARG A 528 32.32 -1.07 -7.42
N VAL A 529 31.08 -1.42 -7.75
CA VAL A 529 30.07 -1.75 -6.73
C VAL A 529 30.50 -3.00 -5.97
N VAL A 530 30.92 -4.06 -6.69
CA VAL A 530 31.39 -5.31 -6.09
C VAL A 530 32.58 -5.07 -5.17
N ALA A 531 33.57 -4.26 -5.58
CA ALA A 531 34.70 -3.92 -4.72
C ALA A 531 34.25 -3.20 -3.43
N ARG A 532 33.38 -2.18 -3.57
CA ARG A 532 32.86 -1.42 -2.42
C ARG A 532 32.08 -2.29 -1.43
N VAL A 533 31.17 -3.14 -1.92
CA VAL A 533 30.37 -4.00 -1.03
C VAL A 533 31.22 -5.11 -0.42
N THR A 534 32.18 -5.65 -1.18
CA THR A 534 33.15 -6.64 -0.68
C THR A 534 33.96 -6.09 0.48
N ASP A 535 34.52 -4.88 0.31
CA ASP A 535 35.33 -4.24 1.35
C ASP A 535 34.51 -3.97 2.62
N ALA A 536 33.24 -3.58 2.47
CA ALA A 536 32.34 -3.36 3.59
C ALA A 536 32.05 -4.66 4.37
N LEU A 537 31.58 -5.69 3.67
CA LEU A 537 31.27 -7.01 4.25
C LEU A 537 32.50 -7.62 4.96
N ASP A 538 33.67 -7.56 4.31
CA ASP A 538 34.90 -8.13 4.87
C ASP A 538 35.40 -7.33 6.09
N SER A 539 35.10 -6.03 6.17
CA SER A 539 35.46 -5.18 7.32
C SER A 539 34.56 -5.43 8.54
N ASP A 540 33.28 -5.71 8.34
CA ASP A 540 32.34 -6.02 9.42
C ASP A 540 32.66 -7.40 10.05
N VAL A 541 33.06 -8.38 9.22
CA VAL A 541 33.56 -9.67 9.70
C VAL A 541 34.84 -9.52 10.55
N ALA A 542 35.75 -8.63 10.15
CA ALA A 542 36.97 -8.35 10.91
C ALA A 542 36.68 -7.66 12.27
N ALA A 543 35.63 -6.84 12.34
CA ALA A 543 35.18 -6.20 13.58
C ALA A 543 34.44 -7.16 14.52
N ALA A 544 33.74 -8.16 13.98
CA ALA A 544 32.97 -9.16 14.74
C ALA A 544 33.80 -10.34 15.26
N ALA A 545 35.05 -10.52 14.81
CA ALA A 545 35.92 -11.58 15.28
C ALA A 545 36.37 -11.32 16.74
N PRO A 546 36.11 -12.24 17.70
CA PRO A 546 36.51 -12.04 19.08
C PRO A 546 38.04 -11.97 19.16
N GLY A 547 38.55 -10.85 19.66
CA GLY A 547 39.98 -10.61 19.81
C GLY A 547 40.65 -11.78 20.52
N VAL A 548 41.53 -12.47 19.81
CA VAL A 548 42.47 -13.41 20.41
C VAL A 548 43.40 -12.56 21.26
N VAL A 549 43.15 -12.56 22.57
CA VAL A 549 44.02 -11.98 23.58
C VAL A 549 45.30 -12.82 23.60
N GLU A 550 46.40 -12.26 23.10
CA GLU A 550 47.77 -12.76 23.35
C GLU A 550 48.20 -12.50 24.80
#